data_AF-A0A519BS09-F1
#
_entry.id   AF-A0A519BS09-F1
#
_cell.length_a   1.000
_cell.length_b   1.000
_cell.length_c   1.000
_cell.angle_alpha   90.00
_cell.angle_beta   90.00
_cell.angle_gamma   90.00
#
_symmetry.space_group_name_H-M   'P 1'
#
loop_
_entity.id
_entity.type
_entity.pdbx_description
1 polymer ?
#
loop_
_entity_poly.entity_id
_entity_poly.type
_entity_poly.pdbx_seq_one_letter_code
_entity_poly.pdbx_strand_id
1 'polypeptide(L)' 'KVGKIAERENHHPDIQLGWGYVNITTYTHAINGLSINDFILAAKINKI' A
#
# COMPACT_ATOMS: atom_id res chain seq x y z
N LYS A 1 -6.85 9.34 1.10
CA LYS A 1 -7.51 8.29 0.28
C LYS A 1 -6.90 6.92 0.53
N VAL A 2 -5.58 6.76 0.35
CA VAL A 2 -4.83 5.50 0.57
C VAL A 2 -5.06 4.86 1.95
N GLY A 3 -4.96 5.63 3.04
CA GLY A 3 -5.15 5.09 4.40
C GLY A 3 -6.50 4.38 4.63
N LYS A 4 -7.60 4.89 4.06
CA LYS A 4 -8.92 4.24 4.15
C LYS A 4 -8.95 2.90 3.41
N ILE A 5 -8.21 2.79 2.31
CA ILE A 5 -8.07 1.54 1.56
C ILE A 5 -7.25 0.54 2.38
N ALA A 6 -6.10 0.98 2.90
CA ALA A 6 -5.22 0.16 3.75
C ALA A 6 -5.96 -0.43 4.96
N GLU A 7 -6.73 0.38 5.69
CA GLU A 7 -7.56 -0.09 6.81
C GLU A 7 -8.60 -1.14 6.39
N ARG A 8 -9.27 -0.93 5.25
CA ARG A 8 -10.29 -1.89 4.78
C ARG A 8 -9.68 -3.22 4.34
N GLU A 9 -8.48 -3.20 3.75
CA GLU A 9 -7.77 -4.41 3.35
C GLU A 9 -6.98 -5.05 4.50
N ASN A 10 -6.93 -4.39 5.67
CA ASN A 10 -6.07 -4.77 6.80
C ASN A 10 -4.63 -5.04 6.37
N HIS A 11 -4.10 -4.17 5.50
CA HIS A 11 -2.75 -4.25 4.96
C HIS A 11 -2.20 -2.84 4.76
N HIS A 12 -1.11 -2.52 5.46
CA HIS A 12 -0.64 -1.15 5.63
C HIS A 12 0.64 -0.93 4.83
N PRO A 13 0.65 0.02 3.87
CA PRO A 13 1.84 0.35 3.11
C PRO A 13 2.66 1.43 3.82
N ASP A 14 3.95 1.50 3.49
CA ASP A 14 4.78 2.64 3.84
C ASP A 14 4.48 3.80 2.89
N ILE A 15 4.26 4.99 3.46
CA ILE A 15 3.91 6.20 2.72
C ILE A 15 4.96 7.28 2.99
N GLN A 16 5.66 7.69 1.94
CA GLN A 16 6.60 8.81 1.98
C GLN A 16 6.04 9.98 1.18
N LEU A 17 6.10 11.17 1.76
CA LEU A 17 5.55 12.39 1.18
C LEU A 17 6.69 13.31 0.74
N GLY A 18 6.59 13.81 -0.48
CA GLY A 18 7.46 14.86 -1.01
C GLY A 18 6.63 15.98 -1.65
N TRP A 19 7.30 17.09 -2.00
CA TRP A 19 6.61 18.19 -2.66
C TRP A 19 6.16 17.76 -4.06
N GLY A 20 4.84 17.64 -4.25
CA GLY A 20 4.24 17.25 -5.52
C GLY A 20 4.21 15.75 -5.81
N TYR A 21 4.65 14.89 -4.89
CA TYR A 21 4.61 13.44 -5.08
C TYR A 21 4.37 12.67 -3.77
N VAL A 22 3.90 11.43 -3.93
CA VAL A 22 3.75 10.46 -2.85
C VAL A 22 4.36 9.15 -3.32
N ASN A 23 5.30 8.60 -2.54
CA ASN A 23 5.82 7.28 -2.78
C ASN A 23 5.12 6.29 -1.85
N ILE A 24 4.63 5.18 -2.41
CA ILE A 24 3.89 4.14 -1.68
C ILE A 24 4.60 2.82 -1.91
N THR A 25 5.03 2.20 -0.82
CA THR A 25 5.70 0.90 -0.85
C THR A 25 4.85 -0.12 -0.09
N THR A 26 4.53 -1.26 -0.71
CA THR A 26 3.73 -2.32 -0.10
C THR A 26 4.58 -3.58 0.01
N TYR A 27 4.64 -4.17 1.20
CA TYR A 27 5.43 -5.38 1.44
C TYR A 27 4.87 -6.17 2.63
N THR A 28 4.93 -7.50 2.57
CA THR A 28 4.46 -8.35 3.67
C THR A 28 5.64 -8.83 4.51
N HIS A 29 5.90 -8.12 5.61
CA HIS A 29 7.01 -8.43 6.53
C HIS A 29 6.97 -9.86 7.09
N ALA A 30 5.79 -10.41 7.35
CA ALA A 30 5.63 -11.74 7.93
C ALA A 30 6.24 -12.87 7.09
N ILE A 31 6.31 -12.68 5.76
CA ILE A 31 6.90 -13.68 4.83
C ILE A 31 8.21 -13.20 4.22
N ASN A 32 8.72 -12.05 4.67
CA ASN A 32 9.89 -11.40 4.09
C ASN A 32 9.82 -11.33 2.55
N GLY A 33 8.64 -11.01 2.01
CA GLY A 33 8.36 -11.07 0.58
C GLY A 33 7.05 -10.39 0.19
N LEU A 34 6.65 -10.58 -1.07
CA LEU A 34 5.38 -10.11 -1.58
C LEU A 34 4.30 -11.17 -1.37
N SER A 35 3.15 -10.73 -0.87
CA SER A 35 1.93 -11.54 -0.77
C SER A 35 0.89 -11.03 -1.76
N ILE A 36 -0.17 -11.80 -1.96
CA ILE A 36 -1.33 -11.39 -2.78
C ILE A 36 -1.95 -10.07 -2.27
N ASN A 37 -1.90 -9.83 -0.95
CA ASN A 37 -2.44 -8.61 -0.37
C ASN A 37 -1.69 -7.35 -0.81
N ASP A 38 -0.37 -7.45 -1.04
CA ASP A 38 0.44 -6.36 -1.62
C ASP A 38 -0.11 -5.94 -2.99
N PHE A 39 -0.38 -6.93 -3.85
CA PHE A 39 -0.92 -6.68 -5.18
C PHE A 39 -2.37 -6.16 -5.15
N ILE A 40 -3.22 -6.68 -4.26
CA ILE A 40 -4.60 -6.19 -4.08
C ILE A 40 -4.60 -4.73 -3.65
N LEU A 41 -3.75 -4.39 -2.67
CA LEU A 41 -3.64 -3.04 -2.14
C LEU A 41 -3.13 -2.08 -3.22
N ALA A 42 -2.05 -2.45 -3.92
CA ALA A 42 -1.49 -1.66 -5.02
C ALA A 42 -2.52 -1.43 -6.14
N ALA A 43 -3.28 -2.45 -6.55
CA ALA A 43 -4.31 -2.33 -7.58
C ALA A 43 -5.47 -1.40 -7.16
N LYS A 44 -5.82 -1.36 -5.87
CA LYS A 44 -6.86 -0.46 -5.34
C LYS A 44 -6.36 0.98 -5.26
N ILE A 45 -5.09 1.18 -4.90
CA ILE A 45 -4.44 2.49 -4.87
C ILE A 45 -4.26 3.05 -6.29
N ASN A 46 -4.00 2.23 -7.30
CA ASN A 46 -3.84 2.71 -8.69
C ASN A 46 -5.13 3.30 -9.31
N LYS A 47 -6.30 3.08 -8.68
CA LYS A 47 -7.60 3.53 -9.20
C LYS A 47 -8.07 4.88 -8.63
N ILE A 48 -7.26 5.56 -7.83
CA ILE A 48 -7.62 6.84 -7.16
C ILE A 48 -6.81 8.03 -7.65
#